data_AF-A0A968BZA3-F1
#
_entry.id   AF-A0A968BZA3-F1
#
_cell.length_a   1.000
_cell.length_b   1.000
_cell.length_c   1.000
_cell.angle_alpha   90.00
_cell.angle_beta   90.00
_cell.angle_gamma   90.00
#
_symmetry.space_group_name_H-M   'P 1'
#
loop_
_entity.id
_entity.type
_entity.pdbx_description
1 polymer ?
#
loop_
_entity_poly.entity_id
_entity_poly.type
_entity_poly.pdbx_seq_one_letter_code
_entity_poly.pdbx_strand_id
1 'polypeptide(L)'
;FFVRLGSMRPGQKVYIVNSMGQTFRYRVTQVKRLKWRSKDFRELSQHLGFLTPGGTERVTLVSCGGADIEPFPERIYVVAERDG
;
A
#
# COMPACT_ATOMS: atom_id res chain seq x y z
N PHE A 1 2.05 -4.16 12.57
CA PHE A 1 0.94 -4.85 11.86
C PHE A 1 0.05 -3.82 11.17
N PHE A 2 -0.38 -4.08 9.93
CA PHE A 2 -1.15 -3.16 9.08
C PHE A 2 -2.67 -3.43 9.08
N VAL A 3 -3.21 -3.76 10.26
CA VAL A 3 -4.63 -4.10 10.45
C VAL A 3 -5.62 -2.98 10.10
N ARG A 4 -5.19 -1.71 10.12
CA ARG A 4 -6.05 -0.54 9.87
C ARG A 4 -5.87 0.12 8.51
N LEU A 5 -5.04 -0.44 7.61
CA LEU A 5 -4.87 0.15 6.27
C LEU A 5 -6.19 0.27 5.50
N GLY A 6 -7.11 -0.67 5.71
CA GLY A 6 -8.42 -0.68 5.04
C GLY A 6 -9.35 0.47 5.42
N SER A 7 -9.06 1.15 6.53
CA SER A 7 -9.83 2.30 7.01
C SER A 7 -9.21 3.64 6.59
N MET A 8 -8.04 3.60 5.92
CA MET A 8 -7.40 4.81 5.46
C MET A 8 -8.19 5.45 4.31
N ARG A 9 -8.03 6.75 4.14
CA ARG A 9 -8.74 7.56 3.14
C ARG A 9 -7.78 8.54 2.47
N PRO A 10 -8.01 8.89 1.20
CA PRO A 10 -7.33 10.00 0.56
C PRO A 10 -7.37 11.27 1.42
N GLY A 11 -6.28 12.03 1.43
CA GLY A 11 -6.10 13.23 2.24
C GLY A 11 -5.54 12.99 3.64
N GLN A 12 -5.61 11.76 4.18
CA GLN A 12 -5.00 11.45 5.47
C GLN A 12 -3.47 11.54 5.41
N LYS A 13 -2.86 11.93 6.53
CA LYS A 13 -1.40 12.05 6.64
C LYS A 13 -0.76 10.75 7.11
N VAL A 14 0.37 10.40 6.51
CA VAL A 14 1.26 9.33 6.94
C VAL A 14 2.58 9.96 7.36
N TYR A 15 3.03 9.62 8.56
CA TYR A 15 4.31 10.04 9.10
C TYR A 15 5.22 8.83 9.21
N ILE A 16 6.39 8.90 8.58
CA ILE A 16 7.44 7.89 8.72
C ILE A 16 8.60 8.53 9.46
N VAL A 17 9.00 7.93 10.56
CA VAL A 17 10.16 8.37 11.34
C VAL A 17 11.26 7.34 11.14
N ASN A 18 12.42 7.78 10.65
CA ASN A 18 13.56 6.88 10.47
C ASN A 18 14.32 6.70 11.80
N SER A 19 15.33 5.83 11.81
CA SER A 19 16.16 5.55 12.99
C SER A 19 16.95 6.76 13.50
N MET A 20 17.13 7.79 12.67
CA MET A 20 17.78 9.06 13.05
C MET A 20 16.79 10.08 13.64
N GLY A 21 15.51 9.75 13.76
CA GLY A 21 14.46 10.65 14.25
C GLY A 21 13.93 11.65 13.20
N GLN A 22 14.37 11.56 11.94
CA GLN A 22 13.84 12.42 10.87
C GLN A 22 12.42 11.98 10.51
N THR A 23 11.51 12.96 10.43
CA THR A 23 10.11 12.73 10.08
C THR A 23 9.83 13.07 8.61
N PHE A 24 9.33 12.09 7.88
CA PHE A 24 8.91 12.17 6.49
C PHE A 24 7.38 12.23 6.46
N ARG A 25 6.81 13.26 5.82
CA ARG A 25 5.38 13.51 5.78
C ARG A 25 4.83 13.15 4.41
N TYR A 26 3.76 12.40 4.38
CA TYR A 26 3.07 12.01 3.16
C TYR A 26 1.57 12.22 3.31
N ARG A 27 0.89 12.44 2.19
CA ARG A 27 -0.57 12.48 2.10
C ARG A 27 -1.03 11.30 1.26
N VAL A 28 -1.99 10.53 1.79
CA VAL A 28 -2.63 9.43 1.06
C VAL A 28 -3.33 9.99 -0.17
N THR A 29 -3.00 9.46 -1.34
CA THR A 29 -3.65 9.81 -2.61
C THR A 29 -4.60 8.72 -3.06
N GLN A 30 -4.28 7.46 -2.77
CA GLN A 30 -5.07 6.32 -3.22
C GLN A 30 -5.10 5.19 -2.17
N VAL A 31 -6.27 4.57 -2.03
CA VAL A 31 -6.46 3.31 -1.30
C VAL A 31 -7.12 2.31 -2.24
N LYS A 32 -6.49 1.14 -2.45
CA LYS A 32 -6.99 0.09 -3.34
C LYS A 32 -7.04 -1.25 -2.64
N ARG A 33 -8.14 -1.97 -2.82
CA ARG A 33 -8.29 -3.37 -2.40
C ARG A 33 -8.17 -4.23 -3.64
N LEU A 34 -7.20 -5.12 -3.66
CA LEU A 34 -6.96 -6.05 -4.76
C LEU A 34 -7.10 -7.48 -4.27
N LYS A 35 -7.83 -8.27 -5.03
CA LYS A 35 -7.98 -9.71 -4.83
C LYS A 35 -6.74 -10.40 -5.38
N TRP A 36 -6.24 -11.39 -4.65
CA TRP A 36 -5.18 -12.30 -5.10
C TRP A 36 -5.75 -13.72 -5.10
N ARG A 37 -6.75 -13.98 -5.95
CA ARG A 37 -7.45 -15.27 -6.02
C ARG A 37 -6.71 -16.27 -6.87
N SER A 38 -5.99 -15.81 -7.88
CA SER A 38 -5.30 -16.65 -8.84
C SER A 38 -3.89 -16.11 -9.07
N LYS A 39 -2.87 -16.98 -8.94
CA LYS A 39 -1.45 -16.63 -9.15
C LYS A 39 -1.12 -16.51 -10.65
N ASP A 40 -1.99 -15.86 -11.41
CA ASP A 40 -1.81 -15.64 -12.84
C ASP A 40 -1.12 -14.29 -13.13
N PHE A 41 -0.71 -14.10 -14.39
CA PHE A 41 -0.03 -12.88 -14.80
C PHE A 41 -0.94 -11.65 -14.70
N ARG A 42 -2.26 -11.82 -14.88
CA ARG A 42 -3.22 -10.72 -14.84
C ARG A 42 -3.30 -10.14 -13.44
N GLU A 43 -3.55 -10.94 -12.42
CA GLU A 43 -3.59 -10.48 -11.03
C GLU A 43 -2.21 -9.97 -10.60
N LEU A 44 -1.12 -10.68 -10.93
CA LEU A 44 0.24 -10.22 -10.65
C LEU A 44 0.50 -8.81 -11.21
N SER A 45 0.13 -8.54 -12.46
CA SER A 45 0.34 -7.24 -13.10
C SER A 45 -0.39 -6.10 -12.37
N GLN A 46 -1.59 -6.36 -11.82
CA GLN A 46 -2.34 -5.37 -11.04
C GLN A 46 -1.61 -5.01 -9.75
N HIS A 47 -1.03 -5.99 -9.07
CA HIS A 47 -0.25 -5.78 -7.86
C HIS A 47 1.07 -5.04 -8.15
N LEU A 48 1.74 -5.36 -9.26
CA LEU A 48 3.00 -4.71 -9.65
C LEU A 48 2.84 -3.21 -9.90
N GLY A 49 1.72 -2.75 -10.46
CA GLY A 49 1.49 -1.31 -10.68
C GLY A 49 1.59 -0.43 -9.41
N PHE A 50 1.31 -1.01 -8.24
CA PHE A 50 1.44 -0.33 -6.95
C PHE A 50 2.84 -0.42 -6.34
N LEU A 51 3.66 -1.37 -6.79
CA LEU A 51 4.99 -1.68 -6.24
C LEU A 51 6.15 -1.17 -7.11
N THR A 52 5.92 -0.93 -8.40
CA THR A 52 6.96 -0.44 -9.30
C THR A 52 7.41 0.98 -8.91
N PRO A 53 8.67 1.36 -9.16
CA PRO A 53 9.09 2.76 -9.04
C PRO A 53 8.24 3.68 -9.94
N GLY A 54 8.03 4.92 -9.51
CA GLY A 54 7.31 5.96 -10.24
C GLY A 54 8.04 7.30 -10.18
N GLY A 55 7.53 8.32 -10.86
CA GLY A 55 8.20 9.61 -11.02
C GLY A 55 8.47 10.36 -9.70
N THR A 56 7.42 10.69 -8.94
CA THR A 56 7.55 11.40 -7.67
C THR A 56 7.81 10.46 -6.49
N GLU A 57 8.42 11.00 -5.42
CA GLU A 57 8.60 10.27 -4.16
C GLU A 57 7.23 9.81 -3.62
N ARG A 58 7.06 8.49 -3.51
CA ARG A 58 5.85 7.86 -3.02
C ARG A 58 6.16 6.75 -2.02
N VAL A 59 5.23 6.54 -1.10
CA VAL A 59 5.21 5.40 -0.20
C VAL A 59 3.97 4.57 -0.50
N THR A 60 4.17 3.26 -0.67
CA THR A 60 3.09 2.29 -0.78
C THR A 60 3.10 1.39 0.46
N LEU A 61 2.03 1.45 1.27
CA LEU A 61 1.80 0.53 2.38
C LEU A 61 0.90 -0.60 1.92
N VAL A 62 1.26 -1.85 2.18
CA VAL A 62 0.50 -3.02 1.71
C VAL A 62 0.19 -3.97 2.87
N SER A 63 -1.08 -4.38 3.03
CA SER A 63 -1.42 -5.41 4.02
C SER A 63 -0.81 -6.75 3.61
N CYS A 64 -0.37 -7.54 4.60
CA CYS A 64 0.04 -8.92 4.34
C CYS A 64 -1.11 -9.68 3.67
N GLY A 65 -0.80 -10.52 2.69
CA GLY A 65 -1.73 -11.57 2.30
C GLY A 65 -1.89 -12.49 3.49
N GLY A 66 -3.10 -12.65 4.00
CA GLY A 66 -3.40 -13.69 4.98
C GLY A 66 -3.09 -15.06 4.40
N ALA A 67 -2.86 -16.02 5.31
CA ALA A 67 -2.34 -17.37 5.10
C ALA A 67 -2.78 -18.08 3.81
N ASP A 68 -1.99 -19.09 3.41
CA ASP A 68 -2.10 -19.93 2.20
C ASP A 68 -3.42 -20.74 2.03
N ILE A 69 -4.53 -20.24 2.55
CA ILE A 69 -5.85 -20.86 2.52
C ILE A 69 -6.73 -20.04 1.55
N GLU A 70 -7.24 -20.71 0.51
CA GLU A 70 -8.12 -20.07 -0.47
C GLU A 70 -9.48 -19.65 0.14
N PRO A 71 -10.06 -18.52 -0.28
CA PRO A 71 -9.46 -17.47 -1.11
C PRO A 71 -8.55 -16.55 -0.25
N PHE A 72 -7.32 -16.30 -0.71
CA PHE A 72 -6.40 -15.37 -0.04
C PHE A 72 -7.10 -14.03 0.24
N PRO A 73 -7.02 -13.48 1.46
CA PRO A 73 -7.70 -12.23 1.76
C PRO A 73 -7.09 -11.09 0.94
N GLU A 74 -7.96 -10.15 0.56
CA GLU A 74 -7.60 -9.01 -0.27
C GLU A 74 -6.39 -8.27 0.28
N ARG A 75 -5.47 -7.89 -0.61
CA ARG A 75 -4.37 -6.98 -0.26
C ARG A 75 -4.87 -5.55 -0.37
N ILE A 76 -4.62 -4.78 0.69
CA ILE A 76 -4.94 -3.36 0.75
C ILE A 76 -3.66 -2.60 0.48
N TYR A 77 -3.66 -1.82 -0.59
CA TYR A 77 -2.61 -0.89 -0.97
C TYR A 77 -3.03 0.52 -0.59
N VAL A 78 -2.17 1.22 0.14
CA VAL A 78 -2.30 2.65 0.44
C VAL A 78 -1.11 3.35 -0.20
N VAL A 79 -1.37 4.18 -1.20
CA VAL A 79 -0.36 5.02 -1.86
C VAL A 79 -0.44 6.41 -1.26
N ALA A 80 0.72 6.93 -0.86
CA ALA A 80 0.87 8.28 -0.33
C ALA A 80 2.05 8.97 -1.00
N GLU A 81 1.91 10.26 -1.28
CA GLU A 81 2.93 11.09 -1.91
C GLU A 81 3.43 12.12 -0.90
N ARG A 82 4.65 12.63 -1.11
CA ARG A 82 5.28 13.60 -0.22
C ARG A 82 4.37 14.82 -0.01
N ASP A 83 4.07 15.13 1.25
CA ASP A 83 3.37 16.38 1.62
C ASP A 83 4.45 17.47 1.65
N GLY A 84 4.35 18.43 0.72
CA GLY A 84 5.30 19.54 0.54
C GLY A 84 5.51 20.37 1.80
#